data_AF-A0A7J0CRS9-F1
#
_entry.id   AF-A0A7J0CRS9-F1
#
_cell.length_a   1.000
_cell.length_b   1.000
_cell.length_c   1.000
_cell.angle_alpha   90.00
_cell.angle_beta   90.00
_cell.angle_gamma   90.00
#
_symmetry.space_group_name_H-M   'P 1'
#
loop_
_entity.id
_entity.type
_entity.pdbx_description
1 polymer ?
#
loop_
_entity_poly.entity_id
_entity_poly.type
_entity_poly.pdbx_seq_one_letter_code
_entity_poly.pdbx_strand_id
1 'polypeptide(L)'
;MIRQENNDAAFFSDKVLLVEGDSDHILVPHIARTLNPDWDFGKRSVAIAKVNGKSSIARYRGFFEKFGVAVAVLADLDALVEGFNKLGASDACASKQKILMEAVGDTIVRSRRGETDISSNVARKLRDAPAMKDLWRDATRAGELFSAGGCEWEDLRKAVDEFFHRAVTRDVRAELVKNPRAGKSEKQRQVSSRPCVTKKSTC
;
A
#
# COMPACT_ATOMS: atom_id res chain seq x y z
N MET A 1 17.22 -8.53 18.48
CA MET A 1 17.40 -9.88 19.03
C MET A 1 17.63 -10.82 17.87
N ILE A 2 18.79 -11.48 17.84
CA ILE A 2 19.18 -12.44 16.79
C ILE A 2 18.47 -13.76 17.15
N ARG A 3 17.69 -14.33 16.22
CA ARG A 3 17.06 -15.65 16.38
C ARG A 3 17.97 -16.71 15.78
N GLN A 4 18.13 -17.84 16.46
CA GLN A 4 19.03 -18.93 16.05
C GLN A 4 18.73 -19.43 14.63
N GLU A 5 17.44 -19.52 14.29
CA GLU A 5 16.92 -19.89 12.97
C GLU A 5 17.49 -19.02 11.83
N ASN A 6 17.67 -17.71 12.07
CA ASN A 6 18.19 -16.78 11.05
C ASN A 6 19.72 -16.90 10.89
N ASN A 7 20.43 -17.36 11.92
CA ASN A 7 21.86 -17.59 11.83
C ASN A 7 22.15 -18.87 11.04
N ASP A 8 21.42 -19.95 11.29
CA ASP A 8 21.60 -21.23 10.59
C ASP A 8 21.38 -21.07 9.07
N ALA A 9 20.40 -20.25 8.69
CA ALA A 9 20.16 -19.88 7.29
C ALA A 9 21.37 -19.21 6.62
N ALA A 10 22.23 -18.50 7.36
CA ALA A 10 23.41 -17.84 6.80
C ALA A 10 24.55 -18.82 6.52
N PHE A 11 24.60 -19.94 7.24
CA PHE A 11 25.69 -20.92 7.15
C PHE A 11 25.37 -22.09 6.23
N PHE A 12 24.10 -22.47 6.10
CA PHE A 12 23.70 -23.73 5.43
C PHE A 12 22.83 -23.54 4.19
N SER A 13 22.62 -22.31 3.70
CA SER A 13 21.81 -22.05 2.52
C SER A 13 22.51 -21.19 1.48
N ASP A 14 22.39 -21.57 0.21
CA ASP A 14 22.89 -20.79 -0.92
C ASP A 14 22.02 -19.54 -1.16
N LYS A 15 20.74 -19.65 -0.78
CA LYS A 15 19.75 -18.59 -0.97
C LYS A 15 18.88 -18.45 0.27
N VAL A 16 18.44 -17.22 0.54
CA VAL A 16 17.50 -16.90 1.62
C VAL A 16 16.35 -16.06 1.07
N LEU A 17 15.13 -16.47 1.38
CA LEU A 17 13.93 -15.66 1.18
C LEU A 17 13.55 -14.98 2.51
N LEU A 18 13.64 -13.66 2.55
CA LEU A 18 13.16 -12.87 3.69
C LEU A 18 11.65 -12.64 3.56
N VAL A 19 10.91 -12.91 4.63
CA VAL A 19 9.45 -12.73 4.68
C VAL A 19 9.04 -11.90 5.89
N GLU A 20 7.99 -11.07 5.75
CA GLU A 20 7.57 -10.11 6.80
C GLU A 20 6.94 -10.78 8.02
N GLY A 21 6.19 -11.87 7.82
CA GLY A 21 5.36 -12.47 8.86
C GLY A 21 5.33 -14.00 8.87
N ASP A 22 4.64 -14.52 9.88
CA ASP A 22 4.42 -15.96 10.04
C ASP A 22 3.55 -16.56 8.94
N SER A 23 2.57 -15.80 8.45
CA SER A 23 1.70 -16.21 7.35
C SER A 23 2.51 -16.58 6.12
N ASP A 24 3.39 -15.69 5.66
CA ASP A 24 4.24 -15.92 4.48
C ASP A 24 5.18 -17.11 4.68
N HIS A 25 5.79 -17.20 5.87
CA HIS A 25 6.70 -18.30 6.21
C HIS A 25 6.02 -19.67 6.08
N ILE A 26 4.74 -19.76 6.45
CA ILE A 26 3.95 -21.00 6.38
C ILE A 26 3.39 -21.24 4.97
N LEU A 27 2.86 -20.22 4.31
CA LEU A 27 2.15 -20.35 3.03
C LEU A 27 3.09 -20.52 1.84
N VAL A 28 4.21 -19.80 1.79
CA VAL A 28 5.10 -19.79 0.62
C VAL A 28 5.59 -21.18 0.22
N PRO A 29 6.06 -22.05 1.14
CA PRO A 29 6.45 -23.42 0.79
C PRO A 29 5.32 -24.22 0.15
N HIS A 30 4.09 -24.03 0.64
CA HIS A 30 2.92 -24.73 0.11
C HIS A 30 2.58 -24.21 -1.29
N ILE A 31 2.49 -22.89 -1.46
CA ILE A 31 2.22 -22.26 -2.77
C ILE A 31 3.28 -22.69 -3.79
N ALA A 32 4.56 -22.66 -3.43
CA ALA A 32 5.64 -23.00 -4.34
C ALA A 32 5.53 -24.43 -4.86
N ARG A 33 5.33 -25.43 -3.98
CA ARG A 33 5.14 -26.83 -4.39
C ARG A 33 3.88 -27.06 -5.20
N THR A 34 2.81 -26.32 -4.90
CA THR A 34 1.55 -26.39 -5.65
C THR A 34 1.71 -25.82 -7.06
N LEU A 35 2.47 -24.73 -7.23
CA LEU A 35 2.77 -24.15 -8.54
C LEU A 35 3.75 -25.01 -9.35
N ASN A 36 4.76 -25.55 -8.68
CA ASN A 36 5.73 -26.46 -9.28
C ASN A 36 6.27 -27.42 -8.21
N PRO A 37 6.04 -28.74 -8.35
CA PRO A 37 6.53 -29.73 -7.38
C PRO A 37 8.04 -29.70 -7.14
N ASP A 38 8.83 -29.21 -8.09
CA ASP A 38 10.29 -29.08 -7.97
C ASP A 38 10.71 -27.84 -7.15
N TRP A 39 9.80 -26.90 -6.88
CA TRP A 39 10.03 -25.72 -6.04
C TRP A 39 9.81 -26.05 -4.57
N ASP A 40 10.63 -26.98 -4.07
CA ASP A 40 10.58 -27.42 -2.69
C ASP A 40 11.75 -26.84 -1.88
N PHE A 41 11.43 -25.93 -0.96
CA PHE A 41 12.38 -25.32 -0.04
C PHE A 41 13.05 -26.35 0.88
N GLY A 42 12.42 -27.50 1.15
CA GLY A 42 13.02 -28.56 1.96
C GLY A 42 14.03 -29.43 1.22
N LYS A 43 14.00 -29.42 -0.12
CA LYS A 43 14.91 -30.22 -0.98
C LYS A 43 15.98 -29.38 -1.66
N ARG A 44 15.87 -28.05 -1.60
CA ARG A 44 16.82 -27.10 -2.17
C ARG A 44 17.53 -26.34 -1.07
N SER A 45 18.72 -25.83 -1.36
CA SER A 45 19.51 -24.97 -0.46
C SER A 45 18.91 -23.54 -0.39
N VAL A 46 17.66 -23.44 0.04
CA VAL A 46 16.90 -22.19 0.15
C VAL A 46 16.21 -22.13 1.50
N ALA A 47 16.69 -21.28 2.40
CA ALA A 47 16.03 -21.00 3.66
C ALA A 47 14.99 -19.90 3.53
N ILE A 48 13.94 -19.96 4.34
CA ILE A 48 12.99 -18.87 4.52
C ILE A 48 13.26 -18.27 5.91
N ALA A 49 13.57 -16.98 5.96
CA ALA A 49 13.89 -16.29 7.21
C ALA A 49 12.86 -15.20 7.49
N LYS A 50 12.20 -15.30 8.64
CA LYS A 50 11.24 -14.30 9.08
C LYS A 50 11.96 -13.07 9.62
N VAL A 51 11.55 -11.90 9.12
CA VAL A 51 12.01 -10.60 9.61
C VAL A 51 10.81 -9.87 10.22
N ASN A 52 10.83 -9.62 11.53
CA ASN A 52 9.72 -8.98 12.25
C ASN A 52 9.53 -7.51 11.83
N GLY A 53 8.96 -7.30 10.64
CA GLY A 53 8.70 -6.00 10.03
C GLY A 53 9.78 -5.49 9.07
N LYS A 54 9.32 -4.65 8.12
CA LYS A 54 10.07 -4.09 6.99
C LYS A 54 11.39 -3.38 7.37
N SER A 55 11.48 -2.77 8.56
CA SER A 55 12.67 -2.05 9.02
C SER A 55 13.89 -2.94 9.26
N SER A 56 13.69 -4.26 9.37
CA SER A 56 14.77 -5.21 9.57
C SER A 56 15.29 -5.84 8.27
N ILE A 57 14.56 -5.70 7.15
CA ILE A 57 14.88 -6.36 5.87
C ILE A 57 16.26 -5.97 5.37
N ALA A 58 16.54 -4.67 5.19
CA ALA A 58 17.84 -4.19 4.70
C ALA A 58 19.03 -4.71 5.54
N ARG A 59 18.83 -4.82 6.86
CA ARG A 59 19.87 -5.28 7.79
C ARG A 59 20.19 -6.76 7.57
N TYR A 60 19.16 -7.60 7.48
CA TYR A 60 19.35 -9.02 7.23
C TYR A 60 19.86 -9.28 5.82
N ARG A 61 19.35 -8.55 4.83
CA ARG A 61 19.86 -8.60 3.45
C ARG A 61 21.38 -8.37 3.41
N GLY A 62 21.83 -7.25 3.97
CA GLY A 62 23.25 -6.93 4.03
C GLY A 62 24.08 -7.87 4.92
N PHE A 63 23.46 -8.56 5.88
CA PHE A 63 24.14 -9.60 6.67
C PHE A 63 24.38 -10.85 5.81
N PHE A 64 23.34 -11.42 5.19
CA PHE A 64 23.45 -12.62 4.37
C PHE A 64 24.32 -12.41 3.12
N GLU A 65 24.22 -11.25 2.47
CA GLU A 65 25.03 -10.93 1.30
C GLU A 65 26.54 -10.90 1.61
N LYS A 66 26.94 -10.55 2.85
CA LYS A 66 28.35 -10.62 3.28
C LYS A 66 28.89 -12.06 3.35
N PHE A 67 28.01 -13.05 3.51
CA PHE A 67 28.36 -14.46 3.47
C PHE A 67 28.24 -15.05 2.05
N GLY A 68 27.97 -14.23 1.03
CA GLY A 68 27.79 -14.68 -0.35
C GLY A 68 26.45 -15.37 -0.61
N VAL A 69 25.51 -15.29 0.33
CA VAL A 69 24.17 -15.88 0.21
C VAL A 69 23.29 -14.97 -0.63
N ALA A 70 22.60 -15.54 -1.62
CA ALA A 70 21.68 -14.78 -2.47
C ALA A 70 20.37 -14.50 -1.73
N VAL A 71 19.97 -13.22 -1.64
CA VAL A 71 18.79 -12.81 -0.86
C VAL A 71 17.65 -12.36 -1.76
N ALA A 72 16.47 -12.95 -1.57
CA ALA A 72 15.20 -12.46 -2.10
C ALA A 72 14.33 -11.93 -0.94
N VAL A 73 13.40 -11.03 -1.26
CA VAL A 73 12.48 -10.44 -0.27
C VAL A 73 11.06 -10.60 -0.77
N LEU A 74 10.19 -11.12 0.08
CA LEU A 74 8.74 -11.08 -0.07
C LEU A 74 8.18 -10.08 0.93
N ALA A 75 7.49 -9.06 0.40
CA ALA A 75 6.95 -7.96 1.16
C ALA A 75 5.58 -7.57 0.60
N ASP A 76 4.78 -6.95 1.45
CA ASP A 76 3.48 -6.41 1.06
C ASP A 76 3.64 -5.28 0.03
N LEU A 77 2.60 -5.05 -0.77
CA LEU A 77 2.61 -4.02 -1.82
C LEU A 77 2.80 -2.61 -1.26
N ASP A 78 2.38 -2.36 -0.02
CA ASP A 78 2.58 -1.10 0.69
C ASP A 78 4.06 -0.70 0.76
N ALA A 79 4.99 -1.67 0.69
CA ALA A 79 6.43 -1.42 0.65
C ALA A 79 6.87 -0.58 -0.55
N LEU A 80 6.13 -0.57 -1.66
CA LEU A 80 6.43 0.29 -2.81
C LEU A 80 6.09 1.75 -2.55
N VAL A 81 5.06 2.01 -1.74
CA VAL A 81 4.58 3.37 -1.42
C VAL A 81 5.29 3.90 -0.18
N GLU A 82 5.38 3.07 0.86
CA GLU A 82 5.95 3.39 2.15
C GLU A 82 6.99 2.34 2.56
N GLY A 83 8.24 2.76 2.71
CA GLY A 83 9.29 1.89 3.24
C GLY A 83 10.11 1.11 2.21
N PHE A 84 10.03 1.47 0.92
CA PHE A 84 10.90 0.89 -0.13
C PHE A 84 12.39 0.98 0.23
N ASN A 85 12.80 2.11 0.82
CA ASN A 85 14.16 2.33 1.30
C ASN A 85 14.59 1.36 2.42
N LYS A 86 13.63 0.72 3.11
CA LYS A 86 13.90 -0.27 4.17
C LYS A 86 14.14 -1.68 3.63
N LEU A 87 13.87 -1.92 2.35
CA LEU A 87 14.13 -3.22 1.69
C LEU A 87 15.61 -3.41 1.35
N GLY A 88 16.39 -2.32 1.39
CA GLY A 88 17.81 -2.34 1.01
C GLY A 88 18.00 -2.55 -0.49
N ALA A 89 17.05 -2.12 -1.32
CA ALA A 89 17.11 -2.25 -2.78
C ALA A 89 18.27 -1.45 -3.38
N SER A 90 18.77 -1.86 -4.56
CA SER A 90 19.82 -1.13 -5.27
C SER A 90 19.31 0.18 -5.89
N ASP A 91 20.21 1.09 -6.24
CA ASP A 91 19.88 2.36 -6.90
C ASP A 91 19.13 2.16 -8.23
N ALA A 92 19.47 1.08 -8.95
CA ALA A 92 18.76 0.67 -10.16
C ALA A 92 17.30 0.30 -9.87
N CYS A 93 17.03 -0.40 -8.77
CA CYS A 93 15.67 -0.71 -8.33
C CYS A 93 14.93 0.53 -7.83
N ALA A 94 15.61 1.43 -7.12
CA ALA A 94 15.03 2.70 -6.69
C ALA A 94 14.62 3.58 -7.88
N SER A 95 15.44 3.62 -8.93
CA SER A 95 15.10 4.31 -10.18
C SER A 95 13.84 3.72 -10.84
N LYS A 96 13.72 2.39 -10.88
CA LYS A 96 12.53 1.70 -11.41
C LYS A 96 11.29 1.96 -10.56
N GLN A 97 11.43 1.94 -9.24
CA GLN A 97 10.32 2.24 -8.33
C GLN A 97 9.83 3.68 -8.53
N LYS A 98 10.74 4.65 -8.71
CA LYS A 98 10.35 6.04 -9.00
C LYS A 98 9.52 6.13 -10.29
N ILE A 99 9.99 5.52 -11.37
CA ILE A 99 9.27 5.50 -12.67
C ILE A 99 7.89 4.86 -12.52
N LEU A 100 7.81 3.75 -11.79
CA LEU A 100 6.54 3.07 -11.51
C LEU A 100 5.58 3.99 -10.74
N MET A 101 6.05 4.64 -9.68
CA MET A 101 5.22 5.52 -8.85
C MET A 101 4.74 6.76 -9.63
N GLU A 102 5.56 7.30 -10.53
CA GLU A 102 5.16 8.37 -11.45
C GLU A 102 4.05 7.90 -12.40
N ALA A 103 4.22 6.73 -13.03
CA ALA A 103 3.22 6.16 -13.94
C ALA A 103 1.88 5.83 -13.24
N VAL A 104 1.94 5.31 -12.02
CA VAL A 104 0.76 5.06 -11.18
C VAL A 104 0.06 6.38 -10.85
N GLY A 105 0.82 7.41 -10.44
CA GLY A 105 0.30 8.75 -10.17
C GLY A 105 -0.43 9.35 -11.38
N ASP A 106 0.19 9.28 -12.56
CA ASP A 106 -0.40 9.74 -13.82
C ASP A 106 -1.70 9.00 -14.16
N THR A 107 -1.72 7.68 -13.96
CA THR A 107 -2.90 6.84 -14.21
C THR A 107 -4.04 7.25 -13.28
N ILE A 108 -3.77 7.40 -11.99
CA ILE A 108 -4.76 7.83 -11.00
C ILE A 108 -5.32 9.23 -11.33
N VAL A 109 -4.47 10.17 -11.76
CA VAL A 109 -4.90 11.52 -12.15
C VAL A 109 -5.78 11.46 -13.40
N ARG A 110 -5.43 10.65 -14.40
CA ARG A 110 -6.23 10.47 -15.62
C ARG A 110 -7.58 9.82 -15.32
N SER A 111 -7.62 8.81 -14.47
CA SER A 111 -8.85 8.19 -14.00
C SER A 111 -9.73 9.18 -13.23
N ARG A 112 -9.14 10.02 -12.37
CA ARG A 112 -9.86 11.07 -11.64
C ARG A 112 -10.36 12.22 -12.51
N ARG A 113 -9.73 12.53 -13.65
CA ARG A 113 -10.26 13.54 -14.59
C ARG A 113 -11.58 13.11 -15.26
N GLY A 114 -11.97 11.84 -15.17
CA GLY A 114 -13.30 11.34 -15.54
C GLY A 114 -14.37 11.46 -14.44
N GLU A 115 -13.96 11.54 -13.17
CA GLU A 115 -14.84 11.74 -12.02
C GLU A 115 -14.65 13.15 -11.47
N THR A 116 -15.44 14.08 -12.02
CA THR A 116 -15.48 15.47 -11.58
C THR A 116 -15.73 15.59 -10.07
N ASP A 117 -15.02 16.56 -9.48
CA ASP A 117 -15.20 17.16 -8.16
C ASP A 117 -16.28 16.52 -7.28
N ILE A 118 -15.85 15.94 -6.15
CA ILE A 118 -16.72 15.59 -5.03
C ILE A 118 -17.50 16.85 -4.65
N SER A 119 -18.76 16.92 -5.13
CA SER A 119 -19.69 17.99 -4.81
C SER A 119 -19.72 18.22 -3.30
N SER A 120 -19.88 19.46 -2.85
CA SER A 120 -19.98 19.83 -1.43
C SER A 120 -21.01 18.97 -0.67
N ASN A 121 -22.03 18.45 -1.37
CA ASN A 121 -23.00 17.50 -0.82
C ASN A 121 -22.42 16.11 -0.52
N VAL A 122 -21.51 15.60 -1.34
CA VAL A 122 -20.81 14.32 -1.11
C VAL A 122 -19.79 14.48 0.02
N ALA A 123 -19.08 15.61 0.07
CA ALA A 123 -18.19 15.95 1.19
C ALA A 123 -18.92 16.07 2.54
N ARG A 124 -20.18 16.55 2.53
CA ARG A 124 -21.07 16.58 3.71
C ARG A 124 -21.53 15.17 4.11
N LYS A 125 -22.03 14.36 3.17
CA LYS A 125 -22.39 12.95 3.44
C LYS A 125 -21.22 12.14 4.00
N LEU A 126 -19.99 12.41 3.55
CA LEU A 126 -18.77 11.77 4.05
C LEU A 126 -18.33 12.24 5.45
N ARG A 127 -18.83 13.40 5.92
CA ARG A 127 -18.60 13.93 7.28
C ARG A 127 -19.58 13.31 8.27
N ASP A 128 -20.81 13.07 7.82
CA ASP A 128 -21.93 12.60 8.65
C ASP A 128 -22.03 11.05 8.68
N ALA A 129 -21.14 10.35 8.00
CA ALA A 129 -21.13 8.88 7.89
C ALA A 129 -20.56 8.18 9.15
N PRO A 130 -21.02 6.95 9.49
CA PRO A 130 -20.60 6.18 10.66
C PRO A 130 -19.08 5.93 10.73
N ALA A 131 -18.55 5.72 11.94
CA ALA A 131 -17.12 5.43 12.11
C ALA A 131 -16.76 4.07 11.50
N MET A 132 -15.51 3.90 11.06
CA MET A 132 -15.02 2.63 10.47
C MET A 132 -15.25 1.40 11.37
N LYS A 133 -15.20 1.60 12.70
CA LYS A 133 -15.49 0.54 13.67
C LYS A 133 -16.95 0.11 13.64
N ASP A 134 -17.85 1.04 13.36
CA ASP A 134 -19.28 0.76 13.24
C ASP A 134 -19.57 0.01 11.94
N LEU A 135 -18.99 0.46 10.82
CA LEU A 135 -19.10 -0.24 9.53
C LEU A 135 -18.54 -1.67 9.59
N TRP A 136 -17.42 -1.90 10.28
CA TRP A 136 -16.88 -3.24 10.48
C TRP A 136 -17.80 -4.11 11.35
N ARG A 137 -18.38 -3.54 12.41
CA ARG A 137 -19.35 -4.24 13.26
C ARG A 137 -20.59 -4.64 12.48
N ASP A 138 -21.05 -3.78 11.58
CA ASP A 138 -22.22 -4.04 10.75
C ASP A 138 -21.93 -5.12 9.69
N ALA A 139 -20.76 -5.09 9.05
CA ALA A 139 -20.30 -6.15 8.14
C ALA A 139 -20.14 -7.50 8.86
N THR A 140 -19.60 -7.51 10.09
CA THR A 140 -19.45 -8.71 10.91
C THR A 140 -20.81 -9.30 11.27
N ARG A 141 -21.75 -8.45 11.71
CA ARG A 141 -23.13 -8.85 12.02
C ARG A 141 -23.85 -9.41 10.79
N ALA A 142 -23.67 -8.80 9.62
CA ALA A 142 -24.23 -9.32 8.38
C ALA A 142 -23.63 -10.70 8.04
N GLY A 143 -22.35 -10.93 8.32
CA GLY A 143 -21.71 -12.25 8.14
C GLY A 143 -22.28 -13.32 9.07
N GLU A 144 -22.54 -12.96 10.33
CA GLU A 144 -23.20 -13.85 11.31
C GLU A 144 -24.64 -14.18 10.88
N LEU A 145 -25.39 -13.18 10.41
CA LEU A 145 -26.76 -13.35 9.93
C LEU A 145 -26.80 -14.21 8.66
N PHE A 146 -25.91 -13.98 7.70
CA PHE A 146 -25.82 -14.80 6.49
C PHE A 146 -25.49 -16.25 6.82
N SER A 147 -24.55 -16.47 7.74
CA SER A 147 -24.16 -17.82 8.20
C SER A 147 -25.31 -18.54 8.92
N ALA A 148 -26.19 -17.78 9.58
CA ALA A 148 -27.40 -18.29 10.22
C ALA A 148 -28.62 -18.37 9.28
N GLY A 149 -28.49 -18.02 8.00
CA GLY A 149 -29.59 -17.97 7.03
C GLY A 149 -30.59 -16.82 7.26
N GLY A 150 -30.22 -15.82 8.06
CA GLY A 150 -31.05 -14.68 8.46
C GLY A 150 -30.95 -13.46 7.54
N CYS A 151 -30.09 -13.47 6.52
CA CYS A 151 -30.05 -12.46 5.46
C CYS A 151 -29.58 -13.07 4.14
N GLU A 152 -29.80 -12.34 3.04
CA GLU A 152 -29.37 -12.77 1.71
C GLU A 152 -27.90 -12.38 1.46
N TRP A 153 -27.29 -13.01 0.46
CA TRP A 153 -25.90 -12.71 0.06
C TRP A 153 -25.72 -11.24 -0.33
N GLU A 154 -26.74 -10.63 -0.95
CA GLU A 154 -26.71 -9.21 -1.34
C GLU A 154 -26.58 -8.27 -0.13
N ASP A 155 -27.19 -8.61 1.00
CA ASP A 155 -27.12 -7.82 2.23
C ASP A 155 -25.71 -7.87 2.83
N LEU A 156 -25.10 -9.05 2.84
CA LEU A 156 -23.72 -9.24 3.25
C LEU A 156 -22.75 -8.49 2.32
N ARG A 157 -22.88 -8.68 1.01
CA ARG A 157 -22.03 -8.02 0.01
C ARG A 157 -22.08 -6.51 0.18
N LYS A 158 -23.27 -5.95 0.34
CA LYS A 158 -23.46 -4.50 0.51
C LYS A 158 -22.77 -3.96 1.77
N ALA A 159 -22.89 -4.64 2.91
CA ALA A 159 -22.25 -4.22 4.15
C ALA A 159 -20.71 -4.29 4.06
N VAL A 160 -20.19 -5.32 3.39
CA VAL A 160 -18.76 -5.49 3.13
C VAL A 160 -18.23 -4.44 2.15
N ASP A 161 -18.93 -4.21 1.04
CA ASP A 161 -18.58 -3.21 0.04
C ASP A 161 -18.59 -1.79 0.64
N GLU A 162 -19.55 -1.47 1.50
CA GLU A 162 -19.62 -0.18 2.19
C GLU A 162 -18.41 0.04 3.12
N PHE A 163 -17.98 -1.00 3.84
CA PHE A 163 -16.75 -0.97 4.64
C PHE A 163 -15.50 -0.73 3.78
N PHE A 164 -15.33 -1.48 2.69
CA PHE A 164 -14.14 -1.38 1.83
C PHE A 164 -14.10 -0.09 1.02
N HIS A 165 -15.23 0.37 0.47
CA HIS A 165 -15.31 1.69 -0.16
C HIS A 165 -14.91 2.82 0.80
N ARG A 166 -15.26 2.70 2.09
CA ARG A 166 -14.86 3.68 3.10
C ARG A 166 -13.37 3.59 3.46
N ALA A 167 -12.80 2.39 3.51
CA ALA A 167 -11.37 2.19 3.73
C ALA A 167 -10.52 2.84 2.63
N VAL A 168 -10.89 2.62 1.35
CA VAL A 168 -10.20 3.19 0.18
C VAL A 168 -10.32 4.72 0.13
N THR A 169 -11.49 5.29 0.46
CA THR A 169 -11.70 6.75 0.47
C THR A 169 -10.98 7.47 1.62
N ARG A 170 -10.60 6.76 2.70
CA ARG A 170 -9.78 7.32 3.79
C ARG A 170 -8.36 7.60 3.31
N ASP A 171 -7.78 6.73 2.49
CA ASP A 171 -6.41 6.89 2.02
C ASP A 171 -6.29 8.08 1.05
N VAL A 172 -7.31 8.29 0.21
CA VAL A 172 -7.45 9.49 -0.63
C VAL A 172 -7.59 10.76 0.22
N ARG A 173 -8.33 10.71 1.34
CA ARG A 173 -8.49 11.85 2.26
C ARG A 173 -7.20 12.17 3.01
N ALA A 174 -6.44 11.16 3.43
CA ALA A 174 -5.14 11.33 4.07
C ALA A 174 -4.16 12.02 3.11
N GLU A 175 -4.21 11.68 1.82
CA GLU A 175 -3.45 12.36 0.76
C GLU A 175 -3.83 13.84 0.59
N LEU A 176 -5.12 14.16 0.56
CA LEU A 176 -5.61 15.55 0.41
C LEU A 176 -5.27 16.43 1.63
N VAL A 177 -5.25 15.86 2.83
CA VAL A 177 -4.86 16.57 4.06
C VAL A 177 -3.33 16.74 4.13
N LYS A 178 -2.55 15.75 3.67
CA LYS A 178 -1.09 15.84 3.57
C LYS A 178 -0.65 16.81 2.46
N ASN A 179 -1.45 17.01 1.40
CA ASN A 179 -1.11 17.87 0.27
C ASN A 179 -2.26 18.81 -0.15
N PRO A 180 -2.50 19.91 0.60
CA PRO A 180 -3.68 20.79 0.42
C PRO A 180 -3.70 21.58 -0.90
N ARG A 181 -2.67 21.50 -1.75
CA ARG A 181 -2.63 22.20 -3.05
C ARG A 181 -3.50 21.56 -4.13
N ALA A 182 -3.99 20.33 -3.92
CA ALA A 182 -4.90 19.68 -4.86
C ALA A 182 -6.34 20.23 -4.84
N GLY A 183 -6.71 21.03 -3.83
CA GLY A 183 -8.08 21.55 -3.65
C GLY A 183 -8.32 22.98 -4.13
N LYS A 184 -7.32 23.67 -4.71
CA LYS A 184 -7.53 25.03 -5.24
C LYS A 184 -8.02 24.93 -6.68
N SER A 185 -9.32 24.74 -6.84
CA SER A 185 -10.05 25.01 -8.08
C SER A 185 -9.68 26.40 -8.63
N GLU A 186 -9.54 26.45 -9.96
CA GLU A 186 -9.21 27.53 -10.90
C GLU A 186 -10.01 28.86 -10.78
N LYS A 187 -10.49 29.28 -9.61
CA LYS A 187 -11.31 30.51 -9.44
C LYS A 187 -10.60 31.72 -8.83
N GLN A 188 -9.32 31.62 -8.44
CA GLN A 188 -8.58 32.76 -7.87
C GLN A 188 -7.50 33.37 -8.76
N ARG A 189 -7.35 32.93 -10.02
CA ARG A 189 -6.45 33.59 -10.99
C ARG A 189 -7.08 34.77 -11.73
N GLN A 190 -8.37 35.05 -11.53
CA GLN A 190 -9.09 36.13 -12.21
C GLN A 190 -9.50 37.28 -11.27
N VAL A 191 -8.65 37.70 -10.32
CA VAL A 191 -8.85 38.96 -9.56
C VAL A 191 -7.55 39.77 -9.38
N SER A 192 -6.46 39.44 -10.08
CA SER A 192 -5.16 40.15 -9.95
C SER A 192 -4.68 40.85 -11.22
N SER A 193 -5.57 41.20 -12.14
CA SER A 193 -5.25 42.08 -13.28
C SER A 193 -6.18 43.29 -13.28
N ARG A 194 -6.00 44.19 -12.31
CA ARG A 194 -6.44 45.59 -12.46
C ARG A 194 -5.29 46.35 -13.12
N PRO A 195 -5.51 47.05 -14.25
CA PRO A 195 -4.47 47.85 -14.88
C PRO A 195 -4.11 49.04 -14.00
N CYS A 196 -2.81 49.26 -13.81
CA CYS A 196 -2.24 50.46 -13.23
C CYS A 196 -2.54 51.64 -14.19
N VAL A 197 -3.47 52.52 -13.81
CA VAL A 197 -3.71 53.77 -14.54
C VAL A 197 -2.59 54.74 -14.21
N THR A 198 -1.62 54.87 -15.10
CA THR A 198 -0.63 55.95 -15.10
C THR A 198 -1.32 57.25 -15.48
N LYS A 199 -1.51 58.15 -14.51
CA LYS A 199 -1.81 59.56 -14.79
C LYS A 199 -0.59 60.19 -15.47
N LYS A 200 -0.68 60.47 -16.76
CA LYS A 200 0.18 61.46 -17.42
C LYS A 200 -0.41 62.85 -17.20
N SER A 201 0.43 63.72 -16.66
CA SER A 201 0.29 65.16 -16.55
C SER A 201 0.46 65.85 -17.91
N THR A 202 -0.41 66.81 -18.24
CA THR A 202 -0.02 67.95 -19.08
C THR A 202 -0.96 69.15 -18.91
N CYS A 203 -0.32 70.31 -18.74
CA CYS A 203 -0.78 71.71 -18.72
C CYS A 203 -1.61 72.18 -17.52
#